data_AF-A0A3C1WRL7-F1
#
_entry.id   AF-A0A3C1WRL7-F1
#
_cell.length_a   1.000
_cell.length_b   1.000
_cell.length_c   1.000
_cell.angle_alpha   90.00
_cell.angle_beta   90.00
_cell.angle_gamma   90.00
#
_symmetry.space_group_name_H-M   'P 1'
#
loop_
_entity.id
_entity.type
_entity.pdbx_description
1 polymer ?
#
loop_
_entity_poly.entity_id
_entity_poly.type
_entity_poly.pdbx_seq_one_letter_code
_entity_poly.pdbx_strand_id
1 'polypeptide(L)'
;MGYGNFYLSSVPFDKSITDFPLSPVFAPLIFKVVVLKNSIPAINYTIGEPGFFLAENNGSSEKNLYHLKSGNHEIIPAQRPLGMDVQINFGNEISEAGFYDLFLPDTSAHYWLGFNFNRKESNLELMNSEELKAQAKRLNAQIISNSDADLSAVVSELNHGIPLWKYCIVFSLLFMLIEILILRFWR
;
A
#
# COMPACT_ATOMS: atom_id res chain seq x y z
N MET A 1 11.23 -38.21 -1.15
CA MET A 1 10.36 -38.70 -0.05
C MET A 1 9.48 -37.53 0.34
N GLY A 2 8.14 -37.68 0.33
CA GLY A 2 7.21 -36.57 0.09
C GLY A 2 6.80 -35.71 1.28
N TYR A 3 6.19 -34.55 0.97
CA TYR A 3 5.61 -33.54 1.90
C TYR A 3 4.34 -34.00 2.63
N GLY A 4 4.32 -35.23 3.14
CA GLY A 4 3.19 -35.79 3.87
C GLY A 4 3.22 -35.37 5.34
N ASN A 5 2.15 -34.72 5.81
CA ASN A 5 1.95 -34.49 7.24
C ASN A 5 1.27 -35.71 7.87
N PHE A 6 1.87 -36.27 8.93
CA PHE A 6 1.29 -37.37 9.69
C PHE A 6 0.75 -36.86 11.02
N TYR A 7 -0.52 -37.14 11.29
CA TYR A 7 -1.17 -36.78 12.55
C TYR A 7 -1.53 -38.06 13.29
N LEU A 8 -1.06 -38.17 14.53
CA LEU A 8 -1.32 -39.32 15.40
C LEU A 8 -2.30 -38.92 16.51
N SER A 9 -3.39 -39.67 16.65
CA SER A 9 -4.31 -39.56 17.79
C SER A 9 -4.04 -40.69 18.78
N SER A 10 -3.79 -40.36 20.04
CA SER A 10 -3.70 -41.34 21.13
C SER A 10 -5.07 -41.73 21.70
N VAL A 11 -6.16 -41.10 21.22
CA VAL A 11 -7.53 -41.35 21.67
C VAL A 11 -8.33 -41.97 20.52
N PRO A 12 -9.08 -43.07 20.75
CA PRO A 12 -9.91 -43.67 19.71
C PRO A 12 -11.07 -42.74 19.32
N PHE A 13 -11.60 -42.86 18.11
CA PHE A 13 -12.77 -42.09 17.66
C PHE A 13 -14.10 -42.83 17.91
N ASP A 14 -14.07 -43.87 18.74
CA ASP A 14 -15.25 -44.65 19.08
C ASP A 14 -16.00 -44.04 20.27
N LYS A 15 -17.30 -43.79 20.08
CA LYS A 15 -18.22 -43.28 21.11
C LYS A 15 -18.34 -44.22 22.31
N SER A 16 -18.06 -45.52 22.14
CA SER A 16 -18.09 -46.49 23.24
C SER A 16 -16.94 -46.30 24.25
N ILE A 17 -15.85 -45.63 23.83
CA ILE A 17 -14.64 -45.43 24.65
C ILE A 17 -14.45 -43.96 25.01
N THR A 18 -14.91 -43.01 24.18
CA THR A 18 -14.73 -41.58 24.44
C THR A 18 -15.85 -40.71 23.85
N ASP A 19 -16.14 -39.60 24.51
CA ASP A 19 -17.01 -38.53 23.99
C ASP A 19 -16.27 -37.52 23.11
N PHE A 20 -15.00 -37.77 22.77
CA PHE A 20 -14.20 -36.86 21.94
C PHE A 20 -14.88 -36.50 20.61
N PRO A 21 -15.45 -37.44 19.82
CA PRO A 21 -16.17 -37.10 18.59
C PRO A 21 -17.40 -36.21 18.79
N LEU A 22 -17.98 -36.19 19.99
CA LEU A 22 -19.16 -35.38 20.34
C LEU A 22 -18.78 -34.01 20.90
N SER A 23 -17.51 -33.81 21.24
CA SER A 23 -17.03 -32.56 21.81
C SER A 23 -17.07 -31.44 20.77
N PRO A 24 -17.45 -30.20 21.15
CA PRO A 24 -17.42 -29.04 20.26
C PRO A 24 -16.05 -28.76 19.63
N VAL A 25 -14.96 -29.28 20.22
CA VAL A 25 -13.59 -29.09 19.71
C VAL A 25 -13.20 -30.07 18.60
N PHE A 26 -13.97 -31.13 18.37
CA PHE A 26 -13.65 -32.16 17.38
C PHE A 26 -13.64 -31.60 15.96
N ALA A 27 -14.75 -30.99 15.54
CA ALA A 27 -14.89 -30.38 14.22
C ALA A 27 -13.80 -29.33 13.90
N PRO A 28 -13.51 -28.33 14.76
CA PRO A 28 -12.45 -27.37 14.49
C PRO A 28 -11.06 -27.98 14.51
N LEU A 29 -10.81 -29.05 15.29
CA LEU A 29 -9.53 -29.75 15.29
C LEU A 29 -9.29 -30.49 13.96
N ILE A 30 -10.27 -31.26 13.48
CA ILE A 30 -10.19 -31.93 12.18
C ILE A 30 -10.04 -30.90 11.06
N PHE A 31 -10.79 -29.80 11.11
CA PHE A 31 -10.66 -28.71 10.16
C PHE A 31 -9.25 -28.10 10.16
N LYS A 32 -8.66 -27.84 11.33
CA LYS A 32 -7.27 -27.34 11.43
C LYS A 32 -6.26 -28.32 10.85
N VAL A 33 -6.40 -29.61 11.14
CA VAL A 33 -5.52 -30.67 10.58
C VAL A 33 -5.56 -30.66 9.04
N VAL A 34 -6.75 -30.44 8.45
CA VAL A 34 -6.93 -30.33 7.00
C VAL A 34 -6.34 -29.02 6.44
N VAL A 35 -6.57 -27.90 7.12
CA VAL A 35 -6.18 -26.56 6.64
C VAL A 35 -4.68 -26.27 6.78
N LEU A 36 -4.03 -26.77 7.84
CA LEU A 36 -2.59 -26.57 8.06
C LEU A 36 -1.71 -27.15 6.95
N LYS A 37 -2.27 -28.00 6.07
CA LYS A 37 -1.60 -28.55 4.90
C LYS A 37 -1.20 -27.48 3.86
N ASN A 38 -1.86 -26.32 3.84
CA ASN A 38 -1.67 -25.30 2.79
C ASN A 38 -0.92 -24.06 3.30
N SER A 39 0.26 -24.24 3.91
CA SER A 39 1.19 -23.10 3.98
C SER A 39 1.84 -22.93 2.61
N ILE A 40 1.08 -22.35 1.67
CA ILE A 40 1.66 -21.90 0.40
C ILE A 40 2.78 -20.93 0.80
N PRO A 41 4.05 -21.22 0.48
CA PRO A 41 5.14 -20.33 0.84
C PRO A 41 4.82 -18.96 0.24
N ALA A 42 5.04 -17.90 1.02
CA ALA A 42 4.81 -16.55 0.54
C ALA A 42 5.62 -16.35 -0.75
N ILE A 43 4.92 -15.98 -1.83
CA ILE A 43 5.55 -15.67 -3.12
C ILE A 43 5.71 -14.15 -3.30
N ASN A 44 5.30 -13.36 -2.32
CA ASN A 44 5.44 -11.91 -2.30
C ASN A 44 6.41 -11.50 -1.19
N TYR A 45 7.32 -10.59 -1.52
CA TYR A 45 8.34 -10.09 -0.61
C TYR A 45 8.47 -8.58 -0.74
N THR A 46 8.83 -7.93 0.36
CA THR A 46 9.10 -6.49 0.39
C THR A 46 10.60 -6.26 0.38
N ILE A 47 11.07 -5.42 -0.55
CA ILE A 47 12.49 -5.05 -0.67
C ILE A 47 12.93 -4.30 0.59
N GLY A 48 14.05 -4.73 1.18
CA GLY A 48 14.62 -4.14 2.40
C GLY A 48 14.09 -4.74 3.71
N GLU A 49 13.11 -5.64 3.66
CA GLU A 49 12.65 -6.41 4.82
C GLU A 49 13.28 -7.82 4.79
N PRO A 50 13.66 -8.39 5.94
CA PRO A 50 14.20 -9.75 5.99
C PRO A 50 13.12 -10.76 5.59
N GLY A 51 13.38 -11.50 4.52
CA GLY A 51 12.49 -12.54 4.00
C GLY A 51 13.26 -13.77 3.51
N PHE A 52 12.62 -14.93 3.59
CA PHE A 52 13.16 -16.18 3.10
C PHE A 52 12.11 -17.02 2.37
N PHE A 53 12.56 -17.82 1.41
CA PHE A 53 11.77 -18.84 0.73
C PHE A 53 12.32 -20.23 1.08
N LEU A 54 11.43 -21.20 1.28
CA LEU A 54 11.80 -22.60 1.45
C LEU A 54 11.58 -23.31 0.12
N ALA A 55 12.68 -23.73 -0.50
CA ALA A 55 12.66 -24.55 -1.70
C ALA A 55 13.01 -26.00 -1.37
N GLU A 56 12.61 -26.93 -2.22
CA GLU A 56 12.90 -28.35 -2.03
C GLU A 56 14.41 -28.62 -2.12
N ASN A 57 14.95 -29.46 -1.23
CA ASN A 57 16.34 -29.87 -1.31
C ASN A 57 16.48 -31.03 -2.33
N ASN A 58 16.86 -30.70 -3.56
CA ASN A 58 17.05 -31.68 -4.65
C ASN A 58 18.35 -32.51 -4.57
N GLY A 59 19.01 -32.55 -3.41
CA GLY A 59 20.13 -33.45 -3.18
C GLY A 59 21.49 -32.88 -3.58
N SER A 60 22.23 -32.48 -2.55
CA SER A 60 23.67 -32.71 -2.34
C SER A 60 24.61 -32.61 -3.56
N SER A 61 24.90 -31.39 -3.97
CA SER A 61 26.27 -31.01 -4.35
C SER A 61 26.43 -29.51 -4.09
N GLU A 62 27.61 -29.07 -3.64
CA GLU A 62 27.95 -27.63 -3.51
C GLU A 62 27.81 -26.86 -4.84
N LYS A 63 27.57 -27.57 -5.95
CA LYS A 63 27.33 -27.05 -7.29
C LYS A 63 25.85 -26.76 -7.61
N ASN A 64 24.90 -27.23 -6.80
CA ASN A 64 23.47 -27.05 -7.04
C ASN A 64 22.93 -25.96 -6.12
N LEU A 65 23.35 -24.72 -6.38
CA LEU A 65 22.80 -23.53 -5.73
C LEU A 65 21.59 -23.06 -6.54
N TYR A 66 20.56 -22.56 -5.86
CA TYR A 66 19.46 -21.87 -6.52
C TYR A 66 19.94 -20.53 -7.09
N HIS A 67 19.49 -20.24 -8.31
CA HIS A 67 19.72 -18.99 -9.03
C HIS A 67 18.43 -18.19 -9.05
N LEU A 68 18.54 -16.88 -8.87
CA LEU A 68 17.44 -15.94 -8.94
C LEU A 68 17.65 -15.01 -10.13
N LYS A 69 16.75 -15.04 -11.12
CA LYS A 69 16.86 -14.26 -12.35
C LYS A 69 15.69 -13.31 -12.55
N SER A 70 15.99 -12.07 -12.90
CA SER A 70 14.99 -11.11 -13.40
C SER A 70 15.54 -10.40 -14.64
N GLY A 71 14.94 -10.67 -15.79
CA GLY A 71 15.41 -10.14 -17.08
C GLY A 71 16.88 -10.49 -17.36
N ASN A 72 17.73 -9.47 -17.37
CA ASN A 72 19.19 -9.59 -17.59
C ASN A 72 20.01 -9.68 -16.30
N HIS A 73 19.37 -9.63 -15.13
CA HIS A 73 20.05 -9.70 -13.85
C HIS A 73 19.90 -11.09 -13.24
N GLU A 74 21.01 -11.68 -12.80
CA GLU A 74 21.06 -13.00 -12.19
C GLU A 74 21.89 -12.93 -10.91
N ILE A 75 21.32 -13.41 -9.81
CA ILE A 75 21.90 -13.38 -8.47
C ILE A 75 21.84 -14.80 -7.89
N ILE A 76 22.84 -15.18 -7.09
CA ILE A 76 22.83 -16.41 -6.31
C ILE A 76 22.60 -16.02 -4.84
N PRO A 77 21.36 -16.10 -4.33
CA PRO A 77 21.05 -15.69 -2.96
C PRO A 77 21.70 -16.62 -1.93
N ALA A 78 21.87 -16.10 -0.72
CA ALA A 78 22.40 -16.86 0.41
C ALA A 78 21.49 -18.04 0.78
N GLN A 79 22.05 -19.24 0.79
CA GLN A 79 21.31 -20.50 0.95
C GLN A 79 21.78 -21.27 2.16
N ARG A 80 20.83 -21.80 2.93
CA ARG A 80 21.10 -22.65 4.08
C ARG A 80 20.29 -23.95 3.96
N PRO A 81 20.94 -25.12 3.94
CA PRO A 81 20.22 -26.38 3.97
C PRO A 81 19.52 -26.56 5.34
N LEU A 82 18.24 -26.92 5.31
CA LEU A 82 17.38 -27.14 6.46
C LEU A 82 16.68 -28.50 6.32
N GLY A 83 17.45 -29.58 6.49
CA GLY A 83 16.94 -30.94 6.35
C GLY A 83 16.49 -31.23 4.91
N MET A 84 15.18 -31.39 4.71
CA MET A 84 14.57 -31.66 3.39
C MET A 84 14.35 -30.40 2.55
N ASP A 85 14.47 -29.21 3.14
CA ASP A 85 14.32 -27.94 2.44
C ASP A 85 15.66 -27.19 2.39
N VAL A 86 15.75 -26.22 1.48
CA VAL A 86 16.80 -25.20 1.44
C VAL A 86 16.15 -23.86 1.72
N GLN A 87 16.60 -23.19 2.77
CA GLN A 87 16.19 -21.84 3.08
C GLN A 87 17.01 -20.86 2.25
N ILE A 88 16.31 -20.08 1.42
CA ILE A 88 16.89 -19.09 0.52
C ILE A 88 16.59 -17.72 1.11
N ASN A 89 17.62 -16.98 1.48
CA ASN A 89 17.50 -15.64 2.05
C ASN A 89 17.79 -14.60 0.97
N PHE A 90 16.87 -13.67 0.77
CA PHE A 90 16.97 -12.66 -0.28
C PHE A 90 17.75 -11.40 0.15
N GLY A 91 17.94 -11.21 1.46
CA GLY A 91 18.75 -10.13 2.03
C GLY A 91 18.46 -8.75 1.42
N ASN A 92 19.53 -7.98 1.19
CA ASN A 92 19.49 -6.69 0.51
C ASN A 92 20.02 -6.76 -0.93
N GLU A 93 20.16 -7.97 -1.50
CA GLU A 93 20.72 -8.17 -2.84
C GLU A 93 19.73 -7.73 -3.94
N ILE A 94 18.44 -7.71 -3.62
CA ILE A 94 17.37 -7.33 -4.53
C ILE A 94 17.09 -5.83 -4.39
N SER A 95 17.40 -5.06 -5.44
CA SER A 95 17.20 -3.61 -5.46
C SER A 95 16.02 -3.16 -6.32
N GLU A 96 15.55 -3.99 -7.26
CA GLU A 96 14.50 -3.65 -8.21
C GLU A 96 13.22 -4.43 -7.95
N ALA A 97 12.08 -3.74 -8.00
CA ALA A 97 10.77 -4.39 -7.91
C ALA A 97 10.44 -5.11 -9.21
N GLY A 98 9.89 -6.32 -9.11
CA GLY A 98 9.59 -7.16 -10.27
C GLY A 98 9.34 -8.61 -9.92
N PHE A 99 9.17 -9.42 -10.96
CA PHE A 99 9.10 -10.87 -10.85
C PHE A 99 10.50 -11.46 -11.07
N TYR A 100 10.86 -12.38 -10.20
CA TYR A 100 12.12 -13.10 -10.23
C TYR A 100 11.82 -14.60 -10.33
N ASP A 101 12.50 -15.25 -11.27
CA ASP A 101 12.46 -16.70 -11.43
C ASP A 101 13.57 -17.30 -10.57
N LEU A 102 13.17 -18.12 -9.61
CA LEU A 102 14.06 -18.88 -8.74
C LEU A 102 14.14 -20.31 -9.28
N PHE A 103 15.31 -20.70 -9.77
CA PHE A 103 15.49 -21.98 -10.43
C PHE A 103 16.77 -22.68 -9.98
N LEU A 104 16.77 -24.00 -10.13
CA LEU A 104 17.95 -24.82 -9.89
C LEU A 104 18.52 -25.28 -11.23
N PRO A 105 19.81 -25.02 -11.54
CA PRO A 105 20.45 -25.52 -12.74
C PRO A 105 20.30 -27.05 -12.82
N ASP A 106 20.11 -27.57 -14.02
CA ASP A 106 19.97 -29.01 -14.32
C ASP A 106 18.77 -29.71 -13.64
N THR A 107 17.82 -28.97 -13.08
CA THR A 107 16.57 -29.51 -12.51
C THR A 107 15.35 -28.76 -13.05
N SER A 108 14.17 -29.38 -13.01
CA SER A 108 12.89 -28.75 -13.37
C SER A 108 12.29 -27.86 -12.27
N ALA A 109 13.04 -27.57 -11.20
CA ALA A 109 12.55 -26.79 -10.07
C ALA A 109 12.59 -25.30 -10.42
N HIS A 110 11.40 -24.70 -10.58
CA HIS A 110 11.22 -23.29 -10.91
C HIS A 110 10.11 -22.70 -10.02
N TYR A 111 10.38 -21.53 -9.43
CA TYR A 111 9.45 -20.79 -8.59
C TYR A 111 9.44 -19.32 -8.97
N TRP A 112 8.26 -18.72 -9.02
CA TRP A 112 8.11 -17.31 -9.35
C TRP A 112 7.86 -16.49 -8.10
N LEU A 113 8.74 -15.53 -7.85
CA LEU A 113 8.72 -14.68 -6.65
C LEU A 113 8.53 -13.22 -7.06
N GLY A 114 7.61 -12.51 -6.41
CA GLY A 114 7.34 -11.10 -6.63
C GLY A 114 7.95 -10.24 -5.54
N PHE A 115 8.88 -9.36 -5.91
CA PHE A 115 9.49 -8.39 -5.01
C PHE A 115 8.90 -7.01 -5.25
N ASN A 116 8.47 -6.35 -4.18
CA ASN A 116 7.84 -5.03 -4.23
C ASN A 116 8.53 -4.08 -3.26
N PHE A 117 8.57 -2.79 -3.59
CA PHE A 117 8.95 -1.78 -2.60
C PHE A 117 7.90 -1.66 -1.50
N ASN A 118 8.35 -1.27 -0.31
CA ASN A 118 7.44 -0.99 0.79
C ASN A 118 6.49 0.14 0.39
N ARG A 119 5.19 -0.15 0.29
CA ARG A 119 4.14 0.83 -0.06
C ARG A 119 3.73 1.70 1.14
N LYS A 120 4.68 2.10 2.00
CA LYS A 120 4.50 3.27 2.87
C LYS A 120 4.54 4.52 1.98
N GLU A 121 3.55 4.64 1.10
CA GLU A 121 3.29 5.85 0.35
C GLU A 121 2.82 6.91 1.34
N SER A 122 3.55 8.01 1.35
CA SER A 122 3.40 9.19 2.20
C SER A 122 3.97 9.03 3.61
N ASN A 123 5.25 9.38 3.76
CA ASN A 123 5.66 10.05 4.98
C ASN A 123 4.90 11.39 5.01
N LEU A 124 3.79 11.44 5.76
CA LEU A 124 3.06 12.69 6.04
C LEU A 124 3.87 13.51 7.03
N GLU A 125 5.11 13.87 6.67
CA GLU A 125 5.78 14.95 7.38
C GLU A 125 4.98 16.21 7.08
N LEU A 126 4.16 16.56 8.06
CA LEU A 126 3.43 17.81 8.10
C LEU A 126 4.49 18.91 8.03
N MET A 127 4.52 19.64 6.91
CA MET A 127 5.37 20.81 6.77
C MET A 127 5.14 21.73 7.97
N ASN A 128 6.24 22.22 8.54
CA ASN A 128 6.13 23.15 9.66
C ASN A 128 5.47 24.46 9.16
N SER A 129 4.82 25.17 10.07
CA SER A 129 4.10 26.43 9.77
C SER A 129 4.97 27.49 9.07
N GLU A 130 6.29 27.46 9.29
CA GLU A 130 7.26 28.34 8.63
C GLU A 130 7.52 27.94 7.16
N GLU A 131 7.64 26.65 6.88
CA GLU A 131 7.84 26.12 5.51
C GLU A 131 6.60 26.35 4.65
N LEU A 132 5.42 26.22 5.25
CA LEU A 132 4.15 26.52 4.59
C LEU A 132 4.07 28.00 4.17
N LYS A 133 4.49 28.92 5.05
CA LYS A 133 4.56 30.36 4.74
C LYS A 133 5.51 30.68 3.59
N ALA A 134 6.66 29.99 3.52
CA ALA A 134 7.61 30.16 2.43
C ALA A 134 7.04 29.71 1.08
N GLN A 135 6.34 28.57 1.03
CA GLN A 135 5.68 28.11 -0.19
C GLN A 135 4.46 28.95 -0.59
N ALA A 136 3.64 29.37 0.36
CA ALA A 136 2.47 30.20 0.07
C ALA A 136 2.87 31.54 -0.55
N LYS A 137 3.99 32.14 -0.08
CA LYS A 137 4.56 33.34 -0.68
C LYS A 137 5.01 33.13 -2.14
N ARG A 138 5.49 31.92 -2.48
CA ARG A 138 5.87 31.56 -3.86
C ARG A 138 4.65 31.37 -4.77
N LEU A 139 3.54 30.93 -4.21
CA LEU A 139 2.29 30.66 -4.95
C LEU A 139 1.32 31.85 -4.95
N ASN A 140 1.70 33.00 -4.37
CA ASN A 140 0.78 34.11 -4.09
C ASN A 140 -0.51 33.65 -3.37
N ALA A 141 -0.40 32.62 -2.54
CA ALA A 141 -1.52 32.06 -1.79
C ALA A 141 -1.55 32.68 -0.37
N GLN A 142 -2.74 32.99 0.13
CA GLN A 142 -2.93 33.49 1.48
C GLN A 142 -3.21 32.31 2.42
N ILE A 143 -2.39 32.15 3.46
CA ILE A 143 -2.60 31.11 4.47
C ILE A 143 -3.64 31.60 5.47
N ILE A 144 -4.79 30.93 5.50
CA ILE A 144 -5.83 31.18 6.49
C ILE A 144 -5.47 30.36 7.73
N SER A 145 -5.05 31.05 8.80
CA SER A 145 -4.56 30.40 10.03
C SER A 145 -5.63 30.27 11.12
N ASN A 146 -6.88 30.64 10.82
CA ASN A 146 -7.92 30.73 11.83
C ASN A 146 -8.82 29.48 11.78
N SER A 147 -8.68 28.59 12.76
CA SER A 147 -9.45 27.35 12.87
C SER A 147 -10.90 27.56 13.34
N ASP A 148 -11.22 28.72 13.90
CA ASP A 148 -12.51 28.99 14.56
C ASP A 148 -13.36 30.07 13.90
N ALA A 149 -12.91 30.67 12.79
CA ALA A 149 -13.69 31.65 12.04
C ALA A 149 -14.31 30.99 10.80
N ASP A 150 -15.63 31.09 10.69
CA ASP A 150 -16.44 30.63 9.56
C ASP A 150 -15.76 31.02 8.23
N LEU A 151 -15.17 30.02 7.56
CA LEU A 151 -14.34 30.20 6.37
C LEU A 151 -15.08 31.00 5.29
N SER A 152 -16.41 30.90 5.30
CA SER A 152 -17.32 31.63 4.42
C SER A 152 -17.20 33.16 4.56
N ALA A 153 -17.02 33.67 5.79
CA ALA A 153 -16.89 35.11 6.05
C ALA A 153 -15.56 35.68 5.54
N VAL A 154 -14.46 34.95 5.76
CA VAL A 154 -13.11 35.36 5.31
C VAL A 154 -13.01 35.33 3.78
N VAL A 155 -13.61 34.32 3.14
CA VAL A 155 -13.66 34.22 1.67
C VAL A 155 -14.57 35.29 1.06
N SER A 156 -15.65 35.68 1.75
CA SER A 156 -16.54 36.77 1.32
C SER A 156 -15.83 38.13 1.35
N GLU A 157 -15.01 38.40 2.37
CA GLU A 157 -14.26 39.66 2.48
C GLU A 157 -13.15 39.78 1.43
N LEU A 158 -12.52 38.67 1.03
CA LEU A 158 -11.51 38.65 -0.04
C LEU A 158 -12.09 38.77 -1.45
N ASN A 159 -13.28 38.22 -1.70
CA ASN A 159 -13.92 38.25 -3.03
C ASN A 159 -14.73 39.52 -3.31
N HIS A 160 -15.18 40.23 -2.26
CA HIS A 160 -15.87 41.50 -2.45
C HIS A 160 -14.85 42.63 -2.67
N GLY A 161 -14.31 42.68 -3.89
CA GLY A 161 -13.71 43.90 -4.42
C GLY A 161 -14.67 45.09 -4.29
N ILE A 162 -14.12 46.31 -4.40
CA ILE A 162 -14.84 47.57 -4.15
C ILE A 162 -16.23 47.54 -4.84
N PRO A 163 -17.35 47.69 -4.11
CA PRO A 163 -18.68 47.56 -4.68
C PRO A 163 -19.02 48.78 -5.55
N LEU A 164 -18.65 48.74 -6.83
CA LEU A 164 -18.91 49.81 -7.81
C LEU A 164 -20.39 49.95 -8.17
N TRP A 165 -21.23 48.95 -7.88
CA TRP A 165 -22.65 48.94 -8.23
C TRP A 165 -23.43 50.14 -7.68
N LYS A 166 -23.04 50.64 -6.49
CA LYS A 166 -23.66 51.83 -5.89
C LYS A 166 -23.45 53.07 -6.76
N TYR A 167 -22.27 53.22 -7.35
CA TYR A 167 -21.96 54.32 -8.27
C TYR A 167 -22.73 54.16 -9.59
N CYS A 168 -22.84 52.94 -10.13
CA CYS A 168 -23.64 52.68 -11.33
C CYS A 168 -25.11 53.10 -11.18
N ILE A 169 -25.72 52.85 -10.01
CA ILE A 169 -27.11 53.26 -9.75
C ILE A 169 -27.23 54.79 -9.71
N VAL A 170 -26.28 55.49 -9.07
CA VAL A 170 -26.28 56.96 -9.00
C VAL A 170 -26.16 57.57 -10.40
N PHE A 171 -25.26 57.04 -11.24
CA PHE A 171 -25.11 57.53 -12.62
C PHE A 171 -26.35 57.26 -13.47
N SER A 172 -26.98 56.09 -13.33
CA SER A 172 -28.23 55.78 -14.05
C SER A 172 -29.34 56.77 -13.69
N LEU A 173 -29.51 57.05 -12.39
CA LEU A 173 -30.50 58.01 -11.92
C LEU A 173 -30.24 59.44 -12.44
N LEU A 174 -28.96 59.82 -12.48
CA LEU A 174 -28.53 61.13 -12.97
C LEU A 174 -28.79 61.28 -14.48
N PHE A 175 -28.47 60.28 -15.29
CA PHE A 175 -28.78 60.30 -16.72
C PHE A 175 -30.28 60.34 -16.99
N MET A 176 -31.08 59.59 -16.24
CA MET A 176 -32.53 59.61 -16.37
C MET A 176 -33.10 60.99 -16.05
N LEU A 177 -32.57 61.66 -15.02
CA LEU A 177 -32.98 63.02 -14.67
C LEU A 177 -32.59 64.03 -15.75
N ILE A 178 -31.38 63.91 -16.30
CA ILE A 178 -30.90 64.74 -17.43
C ILE A 178 -31.79 64.53 -18.65
N GLU A 179 -32.14 63.29 -18.99
CA GLU A 179 -33.03 62.98 -20.12
C GLU A 179 -34.39 63.67 -19.95
N ILE A 180 -34.98 63.61 -18.75
CA ILE A 180 -36.26 64.28 -18.46
C ILE A 180 -36.11 65.81 -18.56
N LEU A 181 -35.00 66.39 -18.09
CA LEU A 181 -34.74 67.83 -18.23
C LEU A 181 -34.57 68.24 -19.69
N ILE A 182 -33.85 67.45 -20.50
CA ILE A 182 -33.68 67.69 -21.94
C ILE A 182 -35.06 67.63 -22.62
N LEU A 183 -35.85 66.58 -22.39
CA LEU A 183 -37.19 66.44 -22.99
C LEU A 183 -38.17 67.55 -22.57
N ARG A 184 -37.97 68.15 -21.39
CA ARG A 184 -38.87 69.18 -20.86
C ARG A 184 -38.49 70.60 -21.27
N PHE A 185 -37.20 70.91 -21.36
CA PHE A 185 -36.72 72.23 -21.78
C PHE A 185 -36.49 72.33 -23.28
N TRP A 186 -36.33 71.20 -23.96
CA TRP A 186 -36.29 71.13 -25.42
C TRP A 186 -37.67 70.71 -25.94
N ARG A 187 -38.43 71.71 -26.37
CA ARG A 187 -39.54 71.53 -27.31
C ARG A 187 -39.06 71.96 -28.69
#